data_AF-A0A934JBG3-F1
#
_entry.id   AF-A0A934JBG3-F1
#
_cell.length_a   1.000
_cell.length_b   1.000
_cell.length_c   1.000
_cell.angle_alpha   90.00
_cell.angle_beta   90.00
_cell.angle_gamma   90.00
#
_symmetry.space_group_name_H-M   'P 1'
#
loop_
_entity.id
_entity.type
_entity.pdbx_description
1 polymer ?
#
loop_
_entity_poly.entity_id
_entity_poly.type
_entity_poly.pdbx_seq_one_letter_code
_entity_poly.pdbx_strand_id
1 'polypeptide(L)' 'MSRTVSIRIAAPGDVLANAVITSNGTTLLSGGTRLTKELIEKLKRFGVATISIK' A
#
# COMPACT_ATOMS: atom_id res chain seq x y z
N MET A 1 -5.54 -3.74 -14.70
CA MET A 1 -4.17 -3.21 -14.86
C MET A 1 -3.79 -2.59 -13.54
N SER A 2 -2.59 -2.84 -13.01
CA SER A 2 -2.12 -2.19 -11.79
C SER A 2 -1.54 -0.82 -12.10
N ARG A 3 -1.81 0.17 -11.25
CA ARG A 3 -1.22 1.52 -11.35
C ARG A 3 -0.48 1.85 -10.06
N THR A 4 0.69 2.47 -10.20
CA THR A 4 1.44 2.98 -9.06
C THR A 4 0.92 4.36 -8.71
N VAL A 5 0.51 4.53 -7.46
CA VAL A 5 -0.03 5.78 -6.92
C VAL A 5 0.74 6.18 -5.67
N SER A 6 0.77 7.48 -5.40
CA SER A 6 1.28 7.98 -4.11
C SER A 6 0.37 7.52 -2.98
N ILE A 7 0.94 7.16 -1.82
CA ILE A 7 0.14 6.77 -0.64
C ILE A 7 -0.81 7.90 -0.19
N ARG A 8 -0.49 9.16 -0.56
CA ARG A 8 -1.29 10.34 -0.22
C ARG A 8 -2.62 10.40 -0.97
N ILE A 9 -2.71 9.76 -2.14
CA ILE A 9 -3.92 9.74 -2.98
C ILE A 9 -4.64 8.38 -2.93
N ALA A 10 -4.09 7.41 -2.19
CA ALA A 10 -4.74 6.11 -1.98
C ALA A 10 -6.01 6.28 -1.14
N ALA A 11 -7.07 5.58 -1.53
CA ALA A 11 -8.36 5.64 -0.87
C ALA A 11 -8.68 4.31 -0.15
N PRO A 12 -9.41 4.35 0.98
CA PRO A 12 -9.98 3.14 1.55
C PRO A 12 -10.87 2.43 0.52
N GLY A 13 -10.69 1.13 0.38
CA GLY A 13 -11.36 0.30 -0.64
C GLY A 13 -10.48 -0.07 -1.83
N ASP A 14 -9.41 0.69 -2.10
CA ASP A 14 -8.41 0.33 -3.10
C ASP A 14 -7.77 -1.02 -2.77
N VAL A 15 -7.46 -1.82 -3.79
CA VAL A 15 -6.85 -3.14 -3.61
C VAL A 15 -5.39 -3.07 -4.03
N LEU A 16 -4.48 -3.48 -3.16
CA LEU A 16 -3.07 -3.59 -3.50
C LEU A 16 -2.88 -4.58 -4.64
N ALA A 17 -2.18 -4.17 -5.70
CA ALA A 17 -1.78 -5.06 -6.77
C ALA A 17 -0.62 -5.96 -6.35
N ASN A 18 0.37 -5.38 -5.64
CA ASN A 18 1.58 -6.06 -5.21
C ASN A 18 1.76 -5.95 -3.70
N ALA A 19 2.56 -6.86 -3.12
CA ALA A 19 2.96 -6.76 -1.73
C ALA A 19 3.80 -5.49 -1.49
N VAL A 20 3.58 -4.85 -0.35
CA VAL A 20 4.43 -3.75 0.12
C VAL A 20 5.51 -4.36 1.01
N ILE A 21 6.76 -4.26 0.57
CA ILE A 21 7.93 -4.83 1.25
C ILE A 21 8.83 -3.66 1.66
N THR A 22 9.31 -3.67 2.90
CA THR A 22 10.29 -2.71 3.40
C THR A 22 11.68 -2.98 2.83
N SER A 23 12.59 -2.02 2.96
CA SER A 23 13.99 -2.16 2.52
C SER A 23 14.75 -3.31 3.20
N ASN A 24 14.32 -3.74 4.40
CA ASN A 24 14.88 -4.90 5.10
C ASN A 24 14.21 -6.25 4.73
N GLY A 25 13.35 -6.28 3.71
CA GLY A 25 12.69 -7.51 3.23
C GLY A 25 11.44 -7.92 4.01
N THR A 26 10.96 -7.10 4.96
CA THR A 26 9.74 -7.42 5.72
C THR A 26 8.50 -7.08 4.91
N THR A 27 7.57 -8.04 4.77
CA THR A 27 6.28 -7.77 4.12
C THR A 27 5.36 -7.03 5.08
N LEU A 28 4.98 -5.79 4.73
CA LEU A 28 4.02 -4.99 5.49
C LEU A 28 2.59 -5.37 5.17
N LEU A 29 2.28 -5.53 3.88
CA LEU A 29 0.97 -5.89 3.37
C LEU A 29 1.12 -6.79 2.15
N SER A 30 0.28 -7.81 2.06
CA SER A 30 0.24 -8.71 0.90
C SER A 30 -0.50 -8.09 -0.28
N GLY A 31 -0.12 -8.49 -1.50
CA GLY A 31 -0.94 -8.19 -2.69
C GLY A 31 -2.36 -8.76 -2.54
N GLY A 32 -3.34 -8.08 -3.12
CA GLY A 32 -4.76 -8.41 -2.97
C GLY A 32 -5.41 -7.86 -1.69
N THR A 33 -4.64 -7.26 -0.78
CA THR A 33 -5.19 -6.63 0.43
C THR A 33 -6.01 -5.40 0.07
N ARG A 34 -7.25 -5.34 0.55
CA ARG A 34 -8.08 -4.14 0.48
C ARG A 34 -7.60 -3.13 1.52
N LEU A 35 -7.25 -1.94 1.07
CA LEU A 35 -6.77 -0.86 1.93
C LEU A 35 -7.91 -0.33 2.79
N THR A 36 -7.65 -0.22 4.09
CA THR A 36 -8.50 0.51 5.04
C THR A 36 -7.84 1.84 5.38
N LYS A 37 -8.60 2.75 5.99
CA LYS A 37 -8.06 4.02 6.49
C LYS A 37 -6.89 3.78 7.46
N GLU A 38 -6.99 2.80 8.34
CA GLU A 38 -5.92 2.43 9.28
C GLU A 38 -4.68 1.89 8.57
N LEU A 39 -4.85 1.06 7.54
CA LEU A 39 -3.72 0.54 6.75
C LEU A 39 -2.99 1.65 5.99
N ILE A 40 -3.73 2.59 5.41
CA ILE A 40 -3.14 3.74 4.71
C ILE A 40 -2.33 4.60 5.69
N GLU A 41 -2.88 4.89 6.87
CA GLU A 41 -2.16 5.62 7.91
C GLU A 41 -0.94 4.86 8.42
N LYS A 42 -1.04 3.53 8.56
CA LYS A 42 0.10 2.66 8.90
C LYS A 42 1.20 2.80 7.85
N LEU A 43 0.88 2.64 6.57
CA LEU A 43 1.85 2.77 5.47
C LEU A 43 2.53 4.15 5.45
N LYS A 44 1.80 5.24 5.71
CA LYS A 44 2.37 6.59 5.84
C LYS A 44 3.36 6.68 7.00
N ARG A 45 3.01 6.11 8.17
CA ARG A 45 3.91 6.08 9.35
C ARG A 45 5.18 5.25 9.10
N PHE A 46 5.07 4.19 8.31
CA PHE A 46 6.22 3.39 7.87
C PHE A 46 7.06 4.07 6.78
N GLY A 47 6.69 5.27 6.31
CA GLY A 47 7.44 6.01 5.29
C GLY A 47 7.24 5.48 3.87
N VAL A 48 6.20 4.69 3.62
CA VAL A 48 5.89 4.19 2.27
C VAL A 48 5.41 5.35 1.40
N ALA A 49 6.16 5.73 0.37
CA ALA A 49 5.82 6.84 -0.49
C ALA A 49 4.80 6.48 -1.58
N THR A 50 4.93 5.29 -2.16
CA THR A 50 4.15 4.82 -3.32
C THR A 50 3.70 3.39 -3.14
N ILE A 51 2.51 3.07 -3.64
CA ILE A 51 1.93 1.73 -3.65
C ILE A 51 1.37 1.40 -5.04
N SER A 52 1.31 0.12 -5.37
CA SER A 52 0.66 -0.34 -6.61
C SER A 52 -0.73 -0.85 -6.28
N ILE A 53 -1.75 -0.31 -6.93
CA ILE A 53 -3.16 -0.67 -6.73
C ILE A 53 -3.78 -1.21 -8.03
N LYS A 54 -4.74 -2.13 -7.90
CA LYS A 54 -5.50 -2.72 -9.00
C LYS A 54 -6.75 -1.92 -9.33
#